data_AF-A0A2S9GM61-F1
#
_entry.id   AF-A0A2S9GM61-F1
#
_cell.length_a   1.000
_cell.length_b   1.000
_cell.length_c   1.000
_cell.angle_alpha   90.00
_cell.angle_beta   90.00
_cell.angle_gamma   90.00
#
_symmetry.space_group_name_H-M   'P 1'
#
loop_
_entity.id
_entity.type
_entity.pdbx_description
1 polymer ?
#
loop_
_entity_poly.entity_id
_entity_poly.type
_entity_poly.pdbx_seq_one_letter_code
_entity_poly.pdbx_strand_id
1 'polypeptide(L)'
;AALRGDQAISNQMAIDVEVNMLRPKDIQSKIRAGASVEQVAAASGADIARVERFAHPVLLERARAAELATAAHPVLADGPS
;
A
#
# COMPACT_ATOMS: atom_id res chain seq x y z
N ALA A 1 -8.55 30.36 16.74
CA ALA A 1 -8.92 29.29 15.79
C ALA A 1 -8.06 29.45 14.55
N ALA A 2 -7.03 28.60 14.41
CA ALA A 2 -6.04 28.58 13.33
C ALA A 2 -5.39 27.18 13.44
N LEU A 3 -5.05 26.39 12.42
CA LEU A 3 -4.79 26.58 10.99
C LEU A 3 -5.14 25.25 10.31
N ARG A 4 -5.95 25.29 9.24
CA ARG A 4 -6.14 24.16 8.33
C ARG A 4 -5.57 24.57 6.99
N GLY A 5 -4.32 24.21 6.75
CA GLY A 5 -3.71 24.46 5.45
C GLY A 5 -2.20 24.56 5.54
N ASP A 6 -1.52 23.41 5.57
CA ASP A 6 -0.13 23.37 5.11
C ASP A 6 0.39 21.96 4.75
N GLN A 7 -0.43 21.11 4.11
CA GLN A 7 0.01 19.75 3.72
C GLN A 7 -0.19 19.42 2.23
N ALA A 8 -0.75 20.35 1.44
CA ALA A 8 -1.10 20.08 0.05
C ALA A 8 -0.08 20.63 -0.97
N ILE A 9 0.91 21.42 -0.54
CA ILE A 9 1.77 22.17 -1.47
C ILE A 9 3.16 21.52 -1.66
N SER A 10 3.68 20.76 -0.71
CA SER A 10 5.04 20.21 -0.80
C SER A 10 5.19 19.06 -1.82
N ASN A 11 4.11 18.38 -2.21
CA ASN A 11 4.18 17.24 -3.12
C ASN A 11 4.15 17.61 -4.62
N GLN A 12 4.33 18.90 -4.96
CA GLN A 12 4.27 19.43 -6.34
C GLN A 12 5.62 19.56 -7.05
N MET A 13 6.72 19.04 -6.49
CA MET A 13 7.91 18.77 -7.31
C MET A 13 7.70 17.47 -8.09
N ALA A 14 6.77 17.54 -9.05
CA ALA A 14 6.67 16.62 -10.15
C ALA A 14 7.98 16.70 -10.94
N ILE A 15 8.89 15.77 -10.64
CA ILE A 15 9.98 15.42 -11.55
C ILE A 15 9.30 14.80 -12.76
N ASP A 16 9.06 15.64 -13.76
CA ASP A 16 8.58 15.29 -15.09
C ASP A 16 9.72 14.59 -15.84
N VAL A 17 10.03 13.38 -15.39
CA VAL A 17 10.81 12.43 -16.16
C VAL A 17 9.79 11.39 -16.61
N GLU A 18 9.33 11.54 -17.85
CA GLU A 18 8.59 10.53 -18.61
C GLU A 18 9.43 9.26 -18.74
N VAL A 19 9.53 8.52 -17.65
CA VAL A 19 9.73 7.09 -17.67
C VAL A 19 8.43 6.55 -17.11
N ASN A 20 7.82 5.61 -17.82
CA ASN A 20 6.59 4.92 -17.46
C ASN A 20 6.77 4.06 -16.18
N MET A 21 7.25 4.67 -15.10
CA MET A 21 7.54 4.05 -13.82
C MET A 21 6.25 4.01 -13.02
N LEU A 22 5.89 2.83 -12.54
CA LEU A 22 4.74 2.65 -11.66
C LEU A 22 4.82 3.61 -10.46
N ARG A 23 3.74 4.36 -10.21
CA ARG A 23 3.70 5.36 -9.13
C ARG A 23 3.72 4.65 -7.77
N PRO A 24 4.35 5.24 -6.72
CA PRO A 24 4.35 4.65 -5.38
C PRO A 24 2.96 4.28 -4.85
N LYS A 25 1.96 5.13 -5.09
CA LYS A 25 0.57 4.90 -4.69
C LYS A 25 -0.03 3.65 -5.35
N ASP A 26 0.34 3.36 -6.60
CA ASP A 26 -0.18 2.21 -7.34
C ASP A 26 0.48 0.92 -6.85
N ILE A 27 1.78 0.94 -6.55
CA ILE A 27 2.47 -0.17 -5.87
C ILE A 27 1.75 -0.49 -4.57
N GLN A 28 1.59 0.51 -3.70
CA GLN A 28 0.95 0.34 -2.40
C GLN A 28 -0.49 -0.18 -2.53
N SER A 29 -1.25 0.33 -3.50
CA SER A 29 -2.64 -0.10 -3.72
C SER A 29 -2.73 -1.55 -4.20
N LYS A 30 -1.86 -1.96 -5.13
CA LYS A 30 -1.79 -3.35 -5.60
C LYS A 30 -1.38 -4.32 -4.50
N ILE A 31 -0.37 -3.97 -3.69
CA ILE A 31 0.06 -4.78 -2.55
C ILE A 31 -1.06 -4.84 -1.50
N ARG A 32 -1.75 -3.75 -1.21
CA ARG A 32 -2.91 -3.74 -0.28
C ARG A 32 -4.02 -4.66 -0.77
N ALA A 33 -4.24 -4.71 -2.09
CA ALA A 33 -5.19 -5.62 -2.74
C ALA A 33 -4.73 -7.09 -2.77
N GLY A 34 -3.56 -7.42 -2.20
CA GLY A 34 -3.10 -8.79 -2.05
C GLY A 34 -2.02 -9.24 -3.02
N ALA A 35 -1.64 -8.40 -4.01
CA ALA A 35 -0.54 -8.75 -4.91
C ALA A 35 0.78 -8.93 -4.15
N SER A 36 1.65 -9.80 -4.65
CA SER A 36 3.03 -9.93 -4.17
C SER A 36 3.95 -8.88 -4.82
N VAL A 37 5.12 -8.68 -4.24
CA VAL A 37 6.14 -7.76 -4.79
C VAL A 37 6.55 -8.21 -6.20
N GLU A 38 6.79 -9.50 -6.38
CA GLU A 38 7.18 -10.12 -7.64
C GLU A 38 6.10 -9.95 -8.70
N GLN A 39 4.83 -10.14 -8.33
CA GLN A 39 3.69 -9.94 -9.23
C GLN A 39 3.57 -8.48 -9.68
N VAL A 40 3.75 -7.53 -8.77
CA VAL A 40 3.70 -6.10 -9.11
C VAL A 40 4.89 -5.70 -10.00
N ALA A 41 6.09 -6.20 -9.70
CA ALA A 41 7.29 -5.97 -10.50
C ALA A 41 7.12 -6.52 -11.93
N ALA A 42 6.73 -7.80 -12.04
CA ALA A 42 6.50 -8.46 -13.33
C ALA A 42 5.39 -7.77 -14.16
N ALA A 43 4.28 -7.38 -13.52
CA ALA A 43 3.16 -6.75 -14.21
C ALA A 43 3.44 -5.30 -14.66
N SER A 44 4.44 -4.62 -14.06
CA SER A 44 4.77 -3.23 -14.38
C SER A 44 6.11 -3.04 -15.10
N GLY A 45 6.91 -4.10 -15.22
CA GLY A 45 8.29 -4.02 -15.72
C GLY A 45 9.22 -3.23 -14.80
N ALA A 46 8.79 -2.93 -13.56
CA ALA A 46 9.61 -2.23 -12.59
C ALA A 46 10.62 -3.17 -11.94
N ASP A 47 11.76 -2.63 -11.54
CA ASP A 47 12.74 -3.34 -10.73
C ASP A 47 12.15 -3.77 -9.38
N ILE A 48 12.43 -4.99 -8.95
CA ILE A 48 11.89 -5.56 -7.71
C ILE A 48 12.27 -4.75 -6.48
N ALA A 49 13.51 -4.27 -6.38
CA ALA A 49 13.99 -3.49 -5.23
C ALA A 49 13.27 -2.14 -5.13
N ARG A 50 12.85 -1.56 -6.28
CA ARG A 50 11.99 -0.37 -6.28
C ARG A 50 10.61 -0.68 -5.72
N VAL A 51 10.02 -1.81 -6.11
CA VAL A 51 8.70 -2.24 -5.61
C VAL A 51 8.76 -2.50 -4.10
N GLU A 52 9.78 -3.22 -3.62
CA GLU A 52 10.01 -3.53 -2.20
C GLU A 52 10.02 -2.28 -1.31
N ARG A 53 10.73 -1.22 -1.73
CA ARG A 53 10.82 0.05 -0.99
C ARG A 53 9.45 0.63 -0.65
N PHE A 54 8.50 0.55 -1.58
CA PHE A 54 7.15 1.08 -1.41
C PHE A 54 6.16 0.04 -0.89
N ALA A 55 6.47 -1.25 -1.00
CA ALA A 55 5.66 -2.35 -0.51
C ALA A 55 5.81 -2.56 1.01
N HIS A 56 7.01 -2.39 1.57
CA HIS A 56 7.29 -2.72 2.98
C HIS A 56 6.30 -2.11 3.99
N PRO A 57 5.93 -0.80 3.91
CA PRO A 57 4.94 -0.24 4.83
C PRO A 57 3.57 -0.95 4.76
N VAL A 58 3.14 -1.31 3.56
CA VAL A 58 1.84 -1.97 3.32
C VAL A 58 1.87 -3.44 3.70
N LEU A 59 3.01 -4.11 3.53
CA LEU A 59 3.20 -5.49 3.97
C LEU A 59 3.09 -5.60 5.50
N LEU A 60 3.69 -4.67 6.25
CA LEU A 60 3.53 -4.58 7.70
C LEU A 60 2.07 -4.34 8.11
N GLU A 61 1.39 -3.43 7.42
CA GLU A 61 -0.02 -3.13 7.69
C GLU A 61 -0.92 -4.36 7.43
N ARG A 62 -0.66 -5.09 6.34
CA ARG A 62 -1.33 -6.37 6.03
C ARG A 62 -1.07 -7.45 7.08
N ALA A 63 0.18 -7.59 7.53
CA ALA A 63 0.54 -8.54 8.57
C ALA A 63 -0.24 -8.25 9.86
N ARG A 64 -0.25 -6.99 10.31
CA ARG A 64 -1.04 -6.55 11.46
C ARG A 64 -2.54 -6.79 11.26
N ALA A 65 -3.08 -6.49 10.09
CA ALA A 65 -4.50 -6.71 9.79
C ALA A 65 -4.86 -8.20 9.86
N ALA A 66 -3.99 -9.08 9.36
CA ALA A 66 -4.16 -10.52 9.44
C ALA A 66 -4.06 -11.03 10.89
N GLU A 67 -3.12 -10.52 11.69
CA GLU A 67 -3.02 -10.83 13.13
C GLU A 67 -4.30 -10.45 13.87
N LEU A 68 -4.81 -9.22 13.67
CA LEU A 68 -6.03 -8.75 14.30
C LEU A 68 -7.26 -9.55 13.86
N ALA A 69 -7.35 -9.89 12.57
CA ALA A 69 -8.44 -10.71 12.05
C ALA A 69 -8.41 -12.13 12.62
N THR A 70 -7.23 -12.72 12.79
CA THR A 70 -7.05 -14.05 13.39
C THR A 70 -7.41 -14.07 14.87
N ALA A 71 -7.12 -12.98 15.60
CA ALA A 71 -7.45 -12.82 17.01
C ALA A 71 -8.93 -12.47 17.25
N ALA A 72 -9.67 -12.06 16.21
CA ALA A 72 -11.08 -11.74 16.34
C ALA A 72 -11.91 -13.03 16.40
N HIS A 73 -12.87 -13.08 17.33
CA HIS A 73 -13.93 -14.09 17.38
C HIS A 73 -15.20 -13.49 16.78
N PRO A 74 -15.38 -13.53 15.44
CA PRO A 74 -16.59 -12.98 14.84
C PRO A 74 -17.80 -13.79 15.30
N VAL A 75 -18.83 -13.09 15.77
CA VAL A 75 -20.14 -13.69 16.05
C VAL A 75 -20.86 -13.85 14.71
N LEU A 76 -21.13 -15.10 14.30
CA LEU A 76 -21.96 -15.38 13.14
C LEU A 76 -23.45 -15.36 13.52
N ALA A 77 -24.30 -15.32 12.49
CA ALA A 77 -25.75 -15.36 12.66
C ALA A 77 -26.24 -16.59 13.45
N ASP A 78 -25.49 -17.69 13.42
CA ASP A 78 -25.79 -18.94 14.12
C ASP A 78 -25.04 -19.11 15.46
N GLY A 79 -24.36 -18.06 15.95
CA GLY A 79 -23.59 -18.06 17.20
C GLY A 79 -22.10 -17.74 17.00
N PRO A 80 -21.32 -17.65 18.10
CA PRO A 80 -19.89 -17.41 18.00
C PRO A 80 -19.16 -18.61 17.36
N SER A 81 -18.17 -18.34 16.49
CA SER A 81 -17.18 -19.33 16.03
C SER A 81 -16.22 -19.77 17.13
#